data_AF-A0A354P5D8-F1
#
_entry.id   AF-A0A354P5D8-F1
#
_cell.length_a   1.000
_cell.length_b   1.000
_cell.length_c   1.000
_cell.angle_alpha   90.00
_cell.angle_beta   90.00
_cell.angle_gamma   90.00
#
_symmetry.space_group_name_H-M   'P 1'
#
loop_
_entity.id
_entity.type
_entity.pdbx_description
1 polymer ?
#
loop_
_entity_poly.entity_id
_entity_poly.type
_entity_poly.pdbx_seq_one_letter_code
_entity_poly.pdbx_strand_id
1 'polypeptide(L)'
;MFLYRRDNERGSTMLIARASRFVRWLIIQPRKFLCHRHSPELAIIANLIRPLILIAIPIAGANAQFDLCQDREWVDFTGKHKTVGKLIAIEEDRVALATKSSNNVKVKLRDLSENDSSYVKAFLSIQDTLKSRDESIRILTDLESDLAKLESTSRNSGPQAIASHKVLIAEAVDKLTGMHDSDSNLFSGFLGATFLSLGKDPVAGKIGKAAPVQLDPGSFRRASRYLESAIERLRNCEKHFPGQYTPALCSALNNFAVLSLKLSQPSRAASLLGEVCLQSEVSHIASLHNAKLLLKLGAEKKSIFALKSSQIKMLKDATANASEEEHGLPLLFLYSLDFDGSTSANKPPSGQGMNALSQLRIRPEHSCFVCSGKGIVSCRSCANGVVNTSVLKQIGVDPRTGRPITVSVPAATACGPCRGKGFFKCTFCDGGQI
;
A
#
# COMPACT_ATOMS: atom_id res chain seq x y z
N MET A 1 24.96 18.08 36.10
CA MET A 1 24.09 17.85 34.93
C MET A 1 23.33 16.51 35.06
N PHE A 2 22.62 16.29 36.17
CA PHE A 2 21.93 15.02 36.48
C PHE A 2 20.41 15.15 36.63
N LEU A 3 19.85 16.35 36.41
CA LEU A 3 18.41 16.62 36.55
C LEU A 3 17.65 16.64 35.22
N TYR A 4 18.32 16.64 34.07
CA TYR A 4 17.67 16.73 32.75
C TYR A 4 17.19 15.38 32.18
N ARG A 5 17.59 14.25 32.79
CA ARG A 5 17.26 12.90 32.29
C ARG A 5 15.93 12.34 32.82
N ARG A 6 15.46 12.83 33.97
CA ARG A 6 14.30 12.23 34.68
C ARG A 6 12.94 12.71 34.15
N ASP A 7 12.89 13.87 33.51
CA ASP A 7 11.63 14.44 33.00
C ASP A 7 11.26 13.94 31.59
N ASN A 8 12.25 13.59 30.75
CA ASN A 8 11.98 13.03 29.41
C ASN A 8 11.44 11.60 29.45
N GLU A 9 11.87 10.76 30.40
CA GLU A 9 11.37 9.38 30.54
C GLU A 9 9.93 9.36 31.09
N ARG A 10 9.57 10.31 31.98
CA ARG A 10 8.19 10.47 32.47
C ARG A 10 7.25 11.05 31.40
N GLY A 11 7.72 12.01 30.61
CA GLY A 11 6.96 12.56 29.49
C GLY A 11 6.61 11.49 28.44
N SER A 12 7.60 10.68 28.06
CA SER A 12 7.45 9.63 27.04
C SER A 12 6.54 8.48 27.50
N THR A 13 6.70 8.02 28.74
CA THR A 13 5.83 6.96 29.30
C THR A 13 4.39 7.43 29.50
N MET A 14 4.18 8.70 29.85
CA MET A 14 2.84 9.30 29.95
C MET A 14 2.18 9.49 28.57
N LEU A 15 2.95 9.85 27.54
CA LEU A 15 2.47 9.96 26.16
C LEU A 15 2.06 8.58 25.61
N ILE A 16 2.89 7.55 25.82
CA ILE A 16 2.62 6.17 25.41
C ILE A 16 1.40 5.60 26.14
N ALA A 17 1.27 5.86 27.45
CA ALA A 17 0.10 5.43 28.22
C ALA A 17 -1.20 6.13 27.79
N ARG A 18 -1.13 7.41 27.41
CA ARG A 18 -2.25 8.17 26.85
C ARG A 18 -2.65 7.66 25.47
N ALA A 19 -1.68 7.44 24.58
CA ALA A 19 -1.91 6.86 23.26
C ALA A 19 -2.50 5.44 23.36
N SER A 20 -1.99 4.61 24.27
CA SER A 20 -2.49 3.24 24.49
C SER A 20 -3.93 3.20 25.02
N ARG A 21 -4.29 4.08 25.98
CA ARG A 21 -5.68 4.21 26.47
C ARG A 21 -6.62 4.72 25.38
N PHE A 22 -6.14 5.62 24.53
CA PHE A 22 -6.91 6.18 23.42
C PHE A 22 -7.13 5.17 22.29
N VAL A 23 -6.11 4.35 21.95
CA VAL A 23 -6.24 3.22 21.02
C VAL A 23 -7.22 2.17 21.56
N ARG A 24 -7.16 1.84 22.86
CA ARG A 24 -8.18 0.99 23.51
C ARG A 24 -9.57 1.60 23.42
N TRP A 25 -9.71 2.92 23.62
CA TRP A 25 -10.99 3.61 23.50
C TRP A 25 -11.54 3.58 22.06
N LEU A 26 -10.69 3.75 21.04
CA LEU A 26 -11.03 3.66 19.61
C LEU A 26 -11.40 2.25 19.13
N ILE A 27 -10.86 1.20 19.76
CA ILE A 27 -11.14 -0.20 19.44
C ILE A 27 -12.41 -0.69 20.15
N ILE A 28 -12.66 -0.25 21.40
CA ILE A 28 -13.70 -0.81 22.27
C ILE A 28 -15.08 -0.16 22.09
N GLN A 29 -15.19 1.03 21.47
CA GLN A 29 -16.49 1.73 21.33
C GLN A 29 -16.94 2.00 19.87
N PRO A 30 -17.19 0.98 19.01
CA PRO A 30 -17.67 1.21 17.63
C PRO A 30 -19.10 1.76 17.55
N ARG A 31 -19.93 1.52 18.58
CA ARG A 31 -21.38 1.76 18.50
C ARG A 31 -21.85 3.17 18.84
N LYS A 32 -21.04 3.99 19.51
CA LYS A 32 -21.44 5.37 19.86
C LYS A 32 -21.21 6.39 18.75
N PHE A 33 -20.35 6.09 17.77
CA PHE A 33 -20.04 6.97 16.64
C PHE A 33 -21.04 6.88 15.48
N LEU A 34 -21.77 5.77 15.35
CA LEU A 34 -22.66 5.52 14.21
C LEU A 34 -24.14 5.90 14.45
N CYS A 35 -24.47 6.44 15.63
CA CYS A 35 -25.86 6.73 16.02
C CYS A 35 -26.23 8.23 16.08
N HIS A 36 -25.35 9.17 15.74
CA HIS A 36 -25.72 10.58 15.66
C HIS A 36 -25.31 11.24 14.33
N ARG A 37 -26.24 12.07 13.82
CA ARG A 37 -26.19 12.86 12.58
C ARG A 37 -24.85 13.61 12.42
N HIS A 38 -23.86 12.98 11.85
CA HIS A 38 -22.69 13.68 11.31
C HIS A 38 -22.81 13.75 9.79
N SER A 39 -22.33 14.84 9.20
CA SER A 39 -22.29 14.97 7.75
C SER A 39 -21.39 13.86 7.18
N PRO A 40 -21.75 13.25 6.03
CA PRO A 40 -20.95 12.20 5.39
C PRO A 40 -19.50 12.64 5.09
N GLU A 41 -19.25 13.95 5.03
CA GLU A 41 -17.95 14.57 4.78
C GLU A 41 -16.98 14.43 5.96
N LEU A 42 -17.46 14.53 7.21
CA LEU A 42 -16.62 14.32 8.41
C LEU A 42 -16.23 12.84 8.58
N ALA A 43 -17.11 11.92 8.17
CA ALA A 43 -16.81 10.49 8.16
C ALA A 43 -15.69 10.14 7.15
N ILE A 44 -15.65 10.83 6.01
CA ILE A 44 -14.58 10.68 5.00
C ILE A 44 -13.23 11.16 5.57
N ILE A 45 -13.21 12.31 6.25
CA ILE A 45 -11.99 12.87 6.86
C ILE A 45 -11.45 11.95 7.97
N ALA A 46 -12.32 11.46 8.85
CA ALA A 46 -11.93 10.53 9.92
C ALA A 46 -11.38 9.20 9.36
N ASN A 47 -11.93 8.70 8.26
CA ASN A 47 -11.44 7.48 7.60
C ASN A 47 -10.14 7.67 6.82
N LEU A 48 -9.81 8.90 6.40
CA LEU A 48 -8.52 9.25 5.77
C LEU A 48 -7.38 9.33 6.80
N ILE A 49 -7.66 9.87 7.98
CA ILE A 49 -6.64 10.16 9.00
C ILE A 49 -6.35 8.94 9.89
N ARG A 50 -7.36 8.12 10.16
CA ARG A 50 -7.24 6.94 11.05
C ARG A 50 -6.18 5.91 10.63
N PRO A 51 -5.99 5.55 9.35
CA PRO A 51 -4.90 4.68 8.92
C PRO A 51 -3.53 5.32 9.14
N LEU A 52 -3.39 6.62 8.83
CA LEU A 52 -2.13 7.35 9.02
C LEU A 52 -1.69 7.34 10.49
N ILE A 53 -2.64 7.51 11.42
CA ILE A 53 -2.39 7.44 12.87
C ILE A 53 -2.02 6.02 13.33
N LEU A 54 -2.78 5.01 12.89
CA LEU A 54 -2.57 3.62 13.29
C LEU A 54 -1.25 3.03 12.77
N ILE A 55 -0.64 3.65 11.76
CA ILE A 55 0.65 3.25 11.18
C ILE A 55 1.82 4.08 11.73
N ALA A 56 1.59 5.37 12.03
CA ALA A 56 2.59 6.20 12.69
C ALA A 56 2.97 5.67 14.10
N ILE A 57 2.01 5.09 14.83
CA ILE A 57 2.20 4.63 16.21
C ILE A 57 3.08 3.36 16.33
N PRO A 58 2.90 2.28 15.54
CA PRO A 58 3.80 1.13 15.55
C PRO A 58 5.20 1.43 15.02
N ILE A 59 5.33 2.36 14.06
CA ILE A 59 6.65 2.81 13.55
C ILE A 59 7.38 3.63 14.62
N ALA A 60 6.67 4.39 15.45
CA ALA A 60 7.25 5.02 16.64
C ALA A 60 7.65 4.00 17.72
N GLY A 61 6.89 2.91 17.87
CA GLY A 61 7.16 1.85 18.86
C GLY A 61 8.28 0.87 18.47
N ALA A 62 8.38 0.48 17.19
CA ALA A 62 9.39 -0.46 16.69
C ALA A 62 10.80 0.14 16.62
N ASN A 63 10.92 1.48 16.56
CA ASN A 63 12.21 2.18 16.47
C ASN A 63 12.83 2.51 17.82
N ALA A 64 12.13 2.33 18.93
CA ALA A 64 12.74 2.39 20.26
C ALA A 64 13.76 1.25 20.49
N GLN A 65 13.84 0.27 19.58
CA GLN A 65 14.74 -0.89 19.64
C GLN A 65 15.57 -1.12 18.36
N PHE A 66 15.67 -0.16 17.44
CA PHE A 66 16.77 -0.21 16.47
C PHE A 66 18.05 0.13 17.22
N ASP A 67 18.72 -0.92 17.69
CA ASP A 67 20.00 -0.91 18.37
C ASP A 67 21.12 -0.58 17.35
N LEU A 68 21.00 0.56 16.63
CA LEU A 68 22.01 1.16 15.72
C LEU A 68 23.25 1.69 16.48
N CYS A 69 23.44 1.09 17.63
CA CYS A 69 24.06 1.61 18.83
C CYS A 69 24.64 0.38 19.57
N GLN A 70 24.98 -0.68 18.83
CA GLN A 70 25.77 -1.78 19.35
C GLN A 70 27.24 -1.37 19.43
N ASP A 71 27.97 -2.03 20.32
CA ASP A 71 29.41 -1.88 20.40
C ASP A 71 30.02 -2.30 19.05
N ARG A 72 30.78 -1.39 18.45
CA ARG A 72 31.53 -1.61 17.20
C ARG A 72 33.00 -1.33 17.44
N GLU A 73 33.89 -2.03 16.73
CA GLU A 73 35.30 -1.64 16.61
C GLU A 73 35.42 -0.46 15.65
N TRP A 74 35.81 0.70 16.18
CA TRP A 74 36.12 1.91 15.44
C TRP A 74 37.62 1.95 15.18
N VAL A 75 37.98 2.22 13.93
CA VAL A 75 39.36 2.22 13.47
C VAL A 75 39.69 3.64 13.00
N ASP A 76 40.87 4.12 13.37
CA ASP A 76 41.37 5.40 12.86
C ASP A 76 41.81 5.30 11.39
N PHE A 77 42.04 6.44 10.74
CA PHE A 77 42.45 6.48 9.33
C PHE A 77 43.81 5.80 9.08
N THR A 78 44.64 5.63 10.12
CA THR A 78 45.94 4.94 10.02
C THR A 78 45.83 3.42 10.20
N GLY A 79 44.69 2.91 10.68
CA GLY A 79 44.51 1.51 11.03
C GLY A 79 45.19 1.06 12.33
N LYS A 80 45.94 1.94 13.00
CA LYS A 80 46.76 1.61 14.18
C LYS A 80 45.98 1.70 15.48
N HIS A 81 45.02 2.62 15.56
CA HIS A 81 44.24 2.84 16.76
C HIS A 81 42.85 2.25 16.58
N LYS A 82 42.51 1.32 17.48
CA LYS A 82 41.22 0.63 17.50
C LYS A 82 40.55 0.87 18.84
N THR A 83 39.28 1.24 18.81
CA THR A 83 38.48 1.44 20.03
C THR A 83 37.14 0.75 19.85
N VAL A 84 36.76 -0.10 20.79
CA VAL A 84 35.41 -0.70 20.81
C VAL A 84 34.47 0.21 21.60
N GLY A 85 33.38 0.64 20.96
CA GLY A 85 32.40 1.47 21.63
C GLY A 85 31.13 1.70 20.82
N LYS A 86 30.14 2.28 21.50
CA LYS A 86 28.83 2.62 20.98
C LYS A 86 28.79 4.07 20.54
N LEU A 87 28.30 4.35 19.34
CA LEU A 87 28.06 5.71 18.87
C LEU A 87 27.00 6.39 19.73
N ILE A 88 27.35 7.46 20.44
CA ILE A 88 26.39 8.20 21.29
C ILE A 88 25.86 9.43 20.56
N ALA A 89 26.76 10.22 19.98
CA ALA A 89 26.44 11.52 19.40
C ALA A 89 27.43 11.86 18.30
N ILE A 90 26.98 12.69 17.36
CA ILE A 90 27.81 13.28 16.32
C ILE A 90 27.71 14.79 16.51
N GLU A 91 28.84 15.40 16.83
CA GLU A 91 29.06 16.84 16.90
C GLU A 91 29.77 17.25 15.59
N GLU A 92 29.63 18.50 15.13
CA GLU A 92 30.03 18.99 13.79
C GLU A 92 31.22 18.27 13.11
N ASP A 93 32.37 18.17 13.78
CA ASP A 93 33.57 17.48 13.27
C ASP A 93 33.98 16.25 14.07
N ARG A 94 33.18 15.81 15.05
CA ARG A 94 33.54 14.78 16.04
C ARG A 94 32.44 13.76 16.31
N VAL A 95 32.88 12.55 16.57
CA VAL A 95 32.04 11.42 16.92
C VAL A 95 32.31 11.08 18.39
N ALA A 96 31.26 11.06 19.21
CA ALA A 96 31.34 10.69 20.62
C ALA A 96 31.00 9.20 20.77
N LEU A 97 31.96 8.43 21.28
CA LEU A 97 31.88 6.99 21.46
C LEU A 97 31.82 6.63 22.95
N ALA A 98 30.81 5.88 23.36
CA ALA A 98 30.72 5.25 24.68
C ALA A 98 31.59 4.00 24.66
N THR A 99 32.73 4.06 25.36
CA THR A 99 33.58 2.89 25.54
C THR A 99 33.18 2.11 26.79
N LYS A 100 33.52 0.82 26.85
CA LYS A 100 33.28 -0.01 28.05
C LYS A 100 33.98 0.53 29.30
N SER A 101 35.08 1.27 29.12
CA SER A 101 35.80 1.95 30.20
C SER A 101 35.09 3.18 30.78
N SER A 102 33.79 3.38 30.50
CA SER A 102 32.93 4.48 31.01
C SER A 102 33.34 5.90 30.61
N ASN A 103 34.45 6.07 29.88
CA ASN A 103 34.87 7.34 29.34
C ASN A 103 34.33 7.52 27.91
N ASN A 104 33.67 8.65 27.68
CA ASN A 104 33.25 9.05 26.34
C ASN A 104 34.48 9.55 25.58
N VAL A 105 34.86 8.82 24.53
CA VAL A 105 35.97 9.20 23.65
C VAL A 105 35.41 10.03 22.50
N LYS A 106 35.97 11.21 22.27
CA LYS A 106 35.63 12.06 21.12
C LYS A 106 36.70 11.90 20.05
N VAL A 107 36.33 11.39 18.89
CA VAL A 107 37.22 11.18 17.73
C VAL A 107 36.81 12.12 16.61
N LYS A 108 37.75 12.79 15.93
CA LYS A 108 37.37 13.64 14.79
C LYS A 108 36.96 12.77 13.60
N LEU A 109 35.95 13.20 12.84
CA LEU A 109 35.45 12.46 11.67
C LEU A 109 36.55 12.17 10.63
N ARG A 110 37.48 13.11 10.45
CA ARG A 110 38.62 12.98 9.53
C ARG A 110 39.68 11.98 10.01
N ASP A 111 39.66 11.65 11.30
CA ASP A 111 40.60 10.72 11.91
C ASP A 111 40.03 9.28 11.89
N LEU A 112 38.79 9.07 11.44
CA LEU A 112 38.18 7.75 11.29
C LEU A 112 38.58 7.08 9.98
N SER A 113 38.57 5.75 9.97
CA SER A 113 38.68 4.96 8.74
C SER A 113 37.59 5.33 7.73
N GLU A 114 37.82 5.09 6.44
CA GLU A 114 36.84 5.39 5.40
C GLU A 114 35.51 4.66 5.63
N ASN A 115 35.56 3.40 6.10
CA ASN A 115 34.39 2.60 6.43
C ASN A 115 33.59 3.20 7.61
N ASP A 116 34.27 3.63 8.66
CA ASP A 116 33.61 4.21 9.83
C ASP A 116 33.09 5.62 9.54
N SER A 117 33.80 6.41 8.75
CA SER A 117 33.33 7.70 8.24
C SER A 117 32.05 7.52 7.40
N SER A 118 32.03 6.52 6.51
CA SER A 118 30.87 6.20 5.69
C SER A 118 29.67 5.74 6.53
N TYR A 119 29.91 4.95 7.58
CA TYR A 119 28.88 4.57 8.55
C TYR A 119 28.29 5.78 9.28
N VAL A 120 29.13 6.70 9.76
CA VAL A 120 28.69 7.92 10.46
C VAL A 120 27.85 8.82 9.53
N LYS A 121 28.24 8.95 8.26
CA LYS A 121 27.46 9.69 7.25
C LYS A 121 26.11 9.04 6.97
N ALA A 122 26.07 7.70 6.82
CA ALA A 122 24.83 6.97 6.65
C ALA A 122 23.91 7.15 7.88
N PHE A 123 24.49 7.12 9.09
CA PHE A 123 23.76 7.36 10.32
C PHE A 123 23.17 8.78 10.40
N LEU A 124 23.92 9.82 10.00
CA LEU A 124 23.39 11.19 9.92
C LEU A 124 22.23 11.29 8.94
N SER A 125 22.34 10.68 7.75
CA SER A 125 21.25 10.65 6.77
C SER A 125 19.98 9.99 7.34
N ILE A 126 20.13 8.92 8.12
CA ILE A 126 19.01 8.29 8.83
C ILE A 126 18.45 9.22 9.91
N GLN A 127 19.29 9.87 10.72
CA GLN A 127 18.84 10.82 11.74
C GLN A 127 18.08 12.01 11.15
N ASP A 128 18.55 12.58 10.04
CA ASP A 128 17.85 13.69 9.40
C ASP A 128 16.52 13.24 8.78
N THR A 129 16.46 12.01 8.26
CA THR A 129 15.20 11.37 7.86
C THR A 129 14.24 11.23 9.06
N LEU A 130 14.76 10.85 10.24
CA LEU A 130 13.97 10.72 11.47
C LEU A 130 13.51 12.08 12.02
N LYS A 131 14.32 13.13 11.94
CA LYS A 131 13.91 14.50 12.31
C LYS A 131 12.80 15.01 11.39
N SER A 132 12.92 14.79 10.08
CA SER A 132 11.87 15.09 9.11
C SER A 132 10.57 14.32 9.43
N ARG A 133 10.70 13.07 9.91
CA ARG A 133 9.57 12.28 10.39
C ARG A 133 8.95 12.87 11.66
N ASP A 134 9.73 13.27 12.65
CA ASP A 134 9.21 13.84 13.90
C ASP A 134 8.49 15.18 13.63
N GLU A 135 8.98 15.97 12.67
CA GLU A 135 8.27 17.16 12.17
C GLU A 135 6.96 16.77 11.46
N SER A 136 6.96 15.70 10.67
CA SER A 136 5.73 15.17 10.05
C SER A 136 4.72 14.69 11.10
N ILE A 137 5.16 14.01 12.17
CA ILE A 137 4.32 13.60 13.30
C ILE A 137 3.76 14.83 14.03
N ARG A 138 4.58 15.87 14.23
CA ARG A 138 4.15 17.12 14.82
C ARG A 138 3.06 17.80 13.98
N ILE A 139 3.26 17.91 12.67
CA ILE A 139 2.25 18.44 11.73
C ILE A 139 0.96 17.64 11.81
N LEU A 140 1.04 16.31 11.83
CA LEU A 140 -0.15 15.45 11.98
C LEU A 140 -0.86 15.68 13.32
N THR A 141 -0.11 15.86 14.41
CA THR A 141 -0.66 16.14 15.75
C THR A 141 -1.31 17.53 15.81
N ASP A 142 -0.71 18.54 15.17
CA ASP A 142 -1.28 19.88 15.08
C ASP A 142 -2.57 19.87 14.24
N LEU A 143 -2.59 19.11 13.13
CA LEU A 143 -3.79 18.89 12.32
C LEU A 143 -4.90 18.17 13.07
N GLU A 144 -4.57 17.17 13.90
CA GLU A 144 -5.53 16.53 14.79
C GLU A 144 -6.11 17.52 15.81
N SER A 145 -5.27 18.37 16.40
CA SER A 145 -5.71 19.41 17.35
C SER A 145 -6.66 20.40 16.68
N ASP A 146 -6.33 20.84 15.47
CA ASP A 146 -7.15 21.77 14.71
C ASP A 146 -8.45 21.12 14.24
N LEU A 147 -8.44 19.85 13.81
CA LEU A 147 -9.67 19.11 13.53
C LEU A 147 -10.55 18.98 14.77
N ALA A 148 -9.99 18.70 15.94
CA ALA A 148 -10.76 18.63 17.19
C ALA A 148 -11.38 19.99 17.58
N LYS A 149 -10.65 21.10 17.38
CA LYS A 149 -11.21 22.46 17.56
C LYS A 149 -12.33 22.71 16.56
N LEU A 150 -12.14 22.37 15.30
CA LEU A 150 -13.12 22.55 14.23
C LEU A 150 -14.38 21.72 14.46
N GLU A 151 -14.28 20.47 14.91
CA GLU A 151 -15.43 19.64 15.30
C GLU A 151 -16.25 20.28 16.42
N SER A 152 -15.58 20.95 17.37
CA SER A 152 -16.27 21.69 18.43
C SER A 152 -16.98 22.96 17.91
N THR A 153 -16.47 23.58 16.84
CA THR A 153 -17.03 24.82 16.24
C THR A 153 -18.13 24.52 15.21
N SER A 154 -17.99 23.42 14.45
CA SER A 154 -18.92 22.92 13.43
C SER A 154 -20.31 22.59 14.00
N ARG A 155 -20.37 22.13 15.26
CA ARG A 155 -21.65 21.90 15.95
C ARG A 155 -22.54 23.15 16.04
N ASN A 156 -21.97 24.34 15.82
CA ASN A 156 -22.65 25.63 15.96
C ASN A 156 -22.67 26.48 14.68
N SER A 157 -22.12 26.03 13.55
CA SER A 157 -21.94 26.88 12.36
C SER A 157 -22.41 26.24 11.05
N GLY A 158 -23.00 27.06 10.17
CA GLY A 158 -23.61 26.66 8.89
C GLY A 158 -22.61 26.40 7.74
N PRO A 159 -23.11 26.23 6.50
CA PRO A 159 -22.37 25.74 5.33
C PRO A 159 -21.05 26.47 4.97
N GLN A 160 -20.88 27.72 5.40
CA GLN A 160 -19.63 28.48 5.20
C GLN A 160 -18.42 27.85 5.92
N ALA A 161 -18.62 27.15 7.04
CA ALA A 161 -17.52 26.48 7.75
C ALA A 161 -16.90 25.34 6.90
N ILE A 162 -17.71 24.66 6.08
CA ILE A 162 -17.29 23.53 5.24
C ILE A 162 -16.33 23.98 4.13
N ALA A 163 -16.49 25.20 3.59
CA ALA A 163 -15.59 25.75 2.59
C ALA A 163 -14.20 26.05 3.18
N SER A 164 -14.14 26.65 4.37
CA SER A 164 -12.89 26.89 5.10
C SER A 164 -12.16 25.58 5.45
N HIS A 165 -12.90 24.50 5.74
CA HIS A 165 -12.31 23.18 6.01
C HIS A 165 -11.59 22.57 4.80
N LYS A 166 -12.10 22.77 3.58
CA LYS A 166 -11.46 22.26 2.35
C LYS A 166 -10.11 22.94 2.08
N VAL A 167 -9.99 24.22 2.44
CA VAL A 167 -8.75 24.99 2.29
C VAL A 167 -7.68 24.50 3.26
N LEU A 168 -8.02 24.30 4.55
CA LEU A 168 -7.07 23.79 5.55
C LEU A 168 -6.57 22.38 5.24
N ILE A 169 -7.44 21.50 4.74
CA ILE A 169 -7.05 20.14 4.32
C ILE A 169 -6.16 20.19 3.08
N ALA A 170 -6.45 21.06 2.11
CA ALA A 170 -5.60 21.25 0.95
C ALA A 170 -4.21 21.76 1.36
N GLU A 171 -4.13 22.76 2.23
CA GLU A 171 -2.85 23.28 2.76
C GLU A 171 -2.07 22.23 3.57
N ALA A 172 -2.76 21.39 4.34
CA ALA A 172 -2.15 20.29 5.08
C ALA A 172 -1.54 19.23 4.16
N VAL A 173 -2.26 18.85 3.12
CA VAL A 173 -1.79 17.90 2.09
C VAL A 173 -0.63 18.51 1.30
N ASP A 174 -0.70 19.80 0.97
CA ASP A 174 0.37 20.50 0.24
C ASP A 174 1.64 20.62 1.09
N LYS A 175 1.52 20.93 2.39
CA LYS A 175 2.66 20.92 3.34
C LYS A 175 3.28 19.54 3.50
N LEU A 176 2.46 18.49 3.65
CA LEU A 176 2.93 17.11 3.75
C LEU A 176 3.59 16.63 2.46
N THR A 177 3.12 17.06 1.29
CA THR A 177 3.71 16.67 -0.01
C THR A 177 4.94 17.49 -0.39
N GLY A 178 4.98 18.78 -0.07
CA GLY A 178 6.13 19.67 -0.31
C GLY A 178 7.35 19.38 0.56
N MET A 179 7.19 18.74 1.72
CA MET A 179 8.30 18.29 2.57
C MET A 179 9.10 17.11 1.96
N HIS A 180 8.57 16.43 0.95
CA HIS A 180 9.14 15.17 0.44
C HIS A 180 10.00 15.29 -0.83
N ASP A 181 10.23 16.50 -1.34
CA ASP A 181 11.19 16.74 -2.45
C ASP A 181 12.67 16.66 -1.99
N SER A 182 12.93 16.47 -0.69
CA SER A 182 14.27 16.17 -0.16
C SER A 182 14.27 14.92 0.72
N ASP A 183 14.86 13.85 0.20
CA ASP A 183 15.44 12.69 0.89
C ASP A 183 14.69 12.09 2.11
N SER A 184 13.62 11.34 1.87
CA SER A 184 13.12 10.37 2.87
C SER A 184 12.74 9.02 2.25
N ASN A 185 13.31 7.95 2.84
CA ASN A 185 13.54 6.63 2.22
C ASN A 185 12.46 5.55 2.43
N LEU A 186 11.40 5.80 3.21
CA LEU A 186 10.44 4.75 3.60
C LEU A 186 8.96 5.12 3.40
N PHE A 187 8.64 6.41 3.31
CA PHE A 187 7.25 6.88 3.30
C PHE A 187 6.62 6.87 1.89
N SER A 188 7.43 7.02 0.83
CA SER A 188 6.96 7.08 -0.57
C SER A 188 6.47 5.73 -1.10
N GLY A 189 7.15 4.63 -0.77
CA GLY A 189 6.70 3.27 -1.10
C GLY A 189 5.40 2.90 -0.38
N PHE A 190 5.24 3.35 0.86
CA PHE A 190 4.06 3.10 1.69
C PHE A 190 2.84 3.94 1.25
N LEU A 191 3.03 5.20 0.86
CA LEU A 191 1.95 6.02 0.28
C LEU A 191 1.48 5.46 -1.07
N GLY A 192 2.37 4.88 -1.87
CA GLY A 192 2.00 4.13 -3.08
C GLY A 192 1.07 2.95 -2.79
N ALA A 193 1.35 2.19 -1.73
CA ALA A 193 0.50 1.09 -1.24
C ALA A 193 -0.83 1.58 -0.63
N THR A 194 -0.80 2.66 0.15
CA THR A 194 -2.00 3.24 0.79
C THR A 194 -2.95 3.85 -0.25
N PHE A 195 -2.43 4.49 -1.29
CA PHE A 195 -3.25 5.00 -2.41
C PHE A 195 -3.95 3.89 -3.21
N LEU A 196 -3.39 2.68 -3.25
CA LEU A 196 -4.01 1.53 -3.90
C LEU A 196 -5.13 0.90 -3.05
N SER A 197 -5.05 1.01 -1.71
CA SER A 197 -6.06 0.46 -0.78
C SER A 197 -7.23 1.41 -0.45
N LEU A 198 -7.12 2.73 -0.66
CA LEU A 198 -8.16 3.73 -0.33
C LEU A 198 -9.41 3.72 -1.27
N GLY A 199 -9.55 2.74 -2.15
CA GLY A 199 -10.60 2.68 -3.17
C GLY A 199 -11.94 2.05 -2.78
N LYS A 200 -12.17 1.63 -1.52
CA LYS A 200 -13.43 0.97 -1.14
C LYS A 200 -13.95 1.40 0.24
N ASP A 201 -15.11 2.04 0.21
CA ASP A 201 -15.92 2.45 1.35
C ASP A 201 -16.63 1.24 2.01
N PRO A 202 -16.54 1.01 3.33
CA PRO A 202 -17.25 -0.06 4.01
C PRO A 202 -18.61 0.42 4.58
N VAL A 203 -19.44 1.08 3.76
CA VAL A 203 -20.87 1.35 4.08
C VAL A 203 -21.77 1.10 2.86
N ALA A 204 -21.49 0.04 2.09
CA ALA A 204 -22.32 -0.35 0.93
C ALA A 204 -23.51 -1.27 1.31
N GLY A 205 -24.10 -1.07 2.48
CA GLY A 205 -25.26 -1.84 2.95
C GLY A 205 -26.61 -1.15 2.76
N LYS A 206 -26.66 0.17 2.54
CA LYS A 206 -27.93 0.93 2.53
C LYS A 206 -28.05 2.12 1.57
N ILE A 207 -27.18 2.29 0.58
CA ILE A 207 -27.33 3.37 -0.41
C ILE A 207 -27.25 2.78 -1.83
N GLY A 208 -28.27 3.04 -2.64
CA GLY A 208 -28.36 2.54 -4.00
C GLY A 208 -27.28 3.08 -4.94
N LYS A 209 -26.91 2.27 -5.93
CA LYS A 209 -26.27 2.65 -7.21
C LYS A 209 -25.01 3.55 -7.12
N ALA A 210 -23.95 3.13 -6.43
CA ALA A 210 -22.62 3.69 -6.68
C ALA A 210 -21.95 2.94 -7.85
N ALA A 211 -21.49 3.67 -8.86
CA ALA A 211 -20.69 3.14 -9.97
C ALA A 211 -19.38 2.52 -9.46
N PRO A 212 -18.81 1.49 -10.12
CA PRO A 212 -17.49 1.01 -9.77
C PRO A 212 -16.50 2.17 -9.85
N VAL A 213 -15.82 2.48 -8.74
CA VAL A 213 -14.76 3.49 -8.70
C VAL A 213 -13.65 3.00 -9.64
N GLN A 214 -13.61 3.56 -10.85
CA GLN A 214 -12.44 3.45 -11.72
C GLN A 214 -11.33 4.24 -11.06
N LEU A 215 -10.25 3.57 -10.67
CA LEU A 215 -9.03 4.26 -10.30
C LEU A 215 -8.57 5.09 -11.50
N ASP A 216 -8.39 6.40 -11.29
CA ASP A 216 -7.92 7.32 -12.31
C ASP A 216 -6.56 6.82 -12.85
N PRO A 217 -6.37 6.71 -14.18
CA PRO A 217 -5.07 6.45 -14.79
C PRO A 217 -3.91 7.31 -14.23
N GLY A 218 -4.21 8.53 -13.76
CA GLY A 218 -3.24 9.40 -13.08
C GLY A 218 -2.72 8.85 -11.74
N SER A 219 -3.51 8.04 -11.03
CA SER A 219 -3.08 7.38 -9.79
C SER A 219 -2.02 6.30 -10.03
N PHE A 220 -2.20 5.47 -11.07
CA PHE A 220 -1.24 4.43 -11.43
C PHE A 220 0.11 5.00 -11.90
N ARG A 221 0.09 6.12 -12.64
CA ARG A 221 1.34 6.80 -13.03
C ARG A 221 2.11 7.35 -11.83
N ARG A 222 1.42 7.90 -10.83
CA ARG A 222 2.06 8.34 -9.58
C ARG A 222 2.64 7.15 -8.80
N ALA A 223 1.86 6.08 -8.63
CA ALA A 223 2.34 4.86 -7.99
C ALA A 223 3.58 4.27 -8.71
N SER A 224 3.61 4.33 -10.03
CA SER A 224 4.76 3.86 -10.83
C SER A 224 6.02 4.64 -10.51
N ARG A 225 5.93 5.98 -10.45
CA ARG A 225 7.08 6.84 -10.09
C ARG A 225 7.59 6.56 -8.68
N TYR A 226 6.69 6.36 -7.72
CA TYR A 226 7.08 6.03 -6.34
C TYR A 226 7.77 4.66 -6.24
N LEU A 227 7.23 3.64 -6.92
CA LEU A 227 7.86 2.32 -6.93
C LEU A 227 9.20 2.32 -7.65
N GLU A 228 9.34 3.05 -8.76
CA GLU A 228 10.64 3.24 -9.45
C GLU A 228 11.68 3.83 -8.50
N SER A 229 11.36 4.94 -7.82
CA SER A 229 12.27 5.58 -6.87
C SER A 229 12.60 4.67 -5.69
N ALA A 230 11.62 3.96 -5.14
CA ALA A 230 11.83 3.03 -4.03
C ALA A 230 12.75 1.85 -4.43
N ILE A 231 12.54 1.26 -5.61
CA ILE A 231 13.37 0.18 -6.14
C ILE A 231 14.81 0.65 -6.38
N GLU A 232 15.01 1.83 -6.94
CA GLU A 232 16.34 2.40 -7.14
C GLU A 232 17.09 2.59 -5.82
N ARG A 233 16.41 3.14 -4.79
CA ARG A 233 16.98 3.29 -3.44
C ARG A 233 17.30 1.93 -2.81
N LEU A 234 16.40 0.95 -2.90
CA LEU A 234 16.61 -0.40 -2.36
C LEU A 234 17.77 -1.12 -3.06
N ARG A 235 17.91 -0.98 -4.38
CA ARG A 235 19.07 -1.50 -5.13
C ARG A 235 20.37 -0.86 -4.66
N ASN A 236 20.37 0.45 -4.40
CA ASN A 236 21.54 1.12 -3.86
C ASN A 236 21.89 0.63 -2.44
N CYS A 237 20.90 0.43 -1.57
CA CYS A 237 21.11 -0.15 -0.25
C CYS A 237 21.67 -1.58 -0.35
N GLU A 238 21.10 -2.42 -1.21
CA GLU A 238 21.54 -3.80 -1.45
C GLU A 238 22.99 -3.86 -1.96
N LYS A 239 23.42 -2.89 -2.77
CA LYS A 239 24.82 -2.77 -3.23
C LYS A 239 25.79 -2.56 -2.07
N HIS A 240 25.40 -1.80 -1.05
CA HIS A 240 26.25 -1.50 0.12
C HIS A 240 26.11 -2.55 1.23
N PHE A 241 24.94 -3.19 1.32
CA PHE A 241 24.56 -4.16 2.35
C PHE A 241 23.91 -5.38 1.71
N PRO A 242 24.67 -6.23 0.99
CA PRO A 242 24.13 -7.36 0.24
C PRO A 242 23.42 -8.35 1.16
N GLY A 243 22.24 -8.81 0.74
CA GLY A 243 21.38 -9.73 1.48
C GLY A 243 20.42 -9.06 2.47
N GLN A 244 20.73 -7.85 2.94
CA GLN A 244 19.96 -7.21 4.00
C GLN A 244 18.63 -6.62 3.49
N TYR A 245 18.62 -6.10 2.26
CA TYR A 245 17.47 -5.41 1.67
C TYR A 245 16.78 -6.24 0.58
N THR A 246 17.27 -7.44 0.27
CA THR A 246 16.72 -8.34 -0.74
C THR A 246 15.21 -8.58 -0.56
N PRO A 247 14.68 -8.87 0.65
CA PRO A 247 13.24 -9.11 0.81
C PRO A 247 12.37 -7.89 0.47
N ALA A 248 12.82 -6.69 0.87
CA ALA A 248 12.13 -5.44 0.57
C ALA A 248 12.20 -5.12 -0.93
N LEU A 249 13.36 -5.34 -1.56
CA LEU A 249 13.55 -5.17 -3.00
C LEU A 249 12.64 -6.12 -3.79
N CYS A 250 12.60 -7.40 -3.44
CA CYS A 250 11.74 -8.40 -4.07
C CYS A 250 10.25 -8.02 -3.95
N SER A 251 9.82 -7.56 -2.77
CA SER A 251 8.45 -7.11 -2.54
C SER A 251 8.10 -5.88 -3.39
N ALA A 252 8.99 -4.89 -3.46
CA ALA A 252 8.81 -3.70 -4.29
C ALA A 252 8.74 -4.04 -5.79
N LEU A 253 9.64 -4.91 -6.27
CA LEU A 253 9.65 -5.40 -7.66
C LEU A 253 8.36 -6.17 -8.01
N ASN A 254 7.88 -7.03 -7.10
CA ASN A 254 6.62 -7.76 -7.28
C ASN A 254 5.43 -6.80 -7.41
N ASN A 255 5.33 -5.83 -6.50
CA ASN A 255 4.29 -4.81 -6.55
C ASN A 255 4.35 -4.00 -7.84
N PHE A 256 5.56 -3.69 -8.28
CA PHE A 256 5.74 -2.96 -9.51
C PHE A 256 5.38 -3.78 -10.75
N ALA A 257 5.61 -5.09 -10.72
CA ALA A 257 5.17 -5.98 -11.79
C ALA A 257 3.65 -5.99 -11.90
N VAL A 258 2.94 -6.07 -10.77
CA VAL A 258 1.47 -6.04 -10.81
C VAL A 258 0.95 -4.69 -11.30
N LEU A 259 1.54 -3.58 -10.83
CA LEU A 259 1.18 -2.26 -11.35
C LEU A 259 1.42 -2.16 -12.87
N SER A 260 2.52 -2.74 -13.35
CA SER A 260 2.82 -2.80 -14.78
C SER A 260 1.76 -3.58 -15.56
N LEU A 261 1.22 -4.68 -15.01
CA LEU A 261 0.09 -5.39 -15.62
C LEU A 261 -1.17 -4.53 -15.68
N LYS A 262 -1.48 -3.77 -14.62
CA LYS A 262 -2.62 -2.82 -14.62
C LYS A 262 -2.47 -1.72 -15.65
N LEU A 263 -1.23 -1.31 -15.93
CA LEU A 263 -0.87 -0.35 -16.97
C LEU A 263 -0.78 -0.96 -18.38
N SER A 264 -1.17 -2.24 -18.55
CA SER A 264 -1.07 -2.97 -19.83
C SER A 264 0.37 -3.06 -20.37
N GLN A 265 1.35 -3.21 -19.45
CA GLN A 265 2.78 -3.37 -19.76
C GLN A 265 3.29 -4.77 -19.36
N PRO A 266 2.80 -5.86 -19.99
CA PRO A 266 3.16 -7.23 -19.62
C PRO A 266 4.65 -7.53 -19.79
N SER A 267 5.29 -6.93 -20.80
CA SER A 267 6.74 -7.04 -21.01
C SER A 267 7.57 -6.54 -19.82
N ARG A 268 7.13 -5.42 -19.22
CA ARG A 268 7.78 -4.83 -18.04
C ARG A 268 7.54 -5.70 -16.81
N ALA A 269 6.30 -6.15 -16.62
CA ALA A 269 5.94 -7.06 -15.54
C ALA A 269 6.76 -8.37 -15.59
N ALA A 270 6.92 -8.97 -16.76
CA ALA A 270 7.73 -10.17 -16.95
C ALA A 270 9.20 -9.95 -16.56
N SER A 271 9.76 -8.79 -16.92
CA SER A 271 11.15 -8.46 -16.58
C SER A 271 11.33 -8.30 -15.07
N LEU A 272 10.41 -7.58 -14.41
CA LEU A 272 10.42 -7.38 -12.96
C LEU A 272 10.25 -8.70 -12.20
N LEU A 273 9.32 -9.57 -12.62
CA LEU A 273 9.12 -10.88 -11.99
C LEU A 273 10.31 -11.83 -12.25
N GLY A 274 10.91 -11.77 -13.43
CA GLY A 274 12.14 -12.50 -13.74
C GLY A 274 13.29 -12.08 -12.84
N GLU A 275 13.48 -10.78 -12.61
CA GLU A 275 14.49 -10.25 -11.69
C GLU A 275 14.27 -10.78 -10.27
N VAL A 276 13.04 -10.75 -9.75
CA VAL A 276 12.73 -11.27 -8.41
C VAL A 276 13.08 -12.75 -8.28
N CYS A 277 12.69 -13.57 -9.25
CA CYS A 277 12.94 -15.01 -9.21
C CYS A 277 14.43 -15.36 -9.34
N LEU A 278 15.26 -14.47 -9.92
CA LEU A 278 16.71 -14.66 -10.04
C LEU A 278 17.50 -14.13 -8.83
N GLN A 279 16.99 -13.12 -8.11
CA GLN A 279 17.71 -12.46 -7.02
C GLN A 279 17.65 -13.21 -5.69
N SER A 280 16.60 -14.00 -5.45
CA SER A 280 16.45 -14.70 -4.18
C SER A 280 16.66 -16.20 -4.35
N GLU A 281 17.60 -16.77 -3.58
CA GLU A 281 17.65 -18.22 -3.36
C GLU A 281 16.29 -18.74 -2.84
N VAL A 282 15.60 -17.91 -2.06
CA VAL A 282 14.24 -18.15 -1.57
C VAL A 282 13.25 -17.28 -2.33
N SER A 283 12.72 -17.81 -3.44
CA SER A 283 11.69 -17.13 -4.22
C SER A 283 10.45 -16.86 -3.39
N HIS A 284 10.11 -15.59 -3.26
CA HIS A 284 8.90 -15.18 -2.57
C HIS A 284 7.67 -15.79 -3.27
N ILE A 285 6.90 -16.60 -2.55
CA ILE A 285 5.82 -17.44 -3.11
C ILE A 285 4.87 -16.64 -4.02
N ALA A 286 4.50 -15.43 -3.60
CA ALA A 286 3.65 -14.54 -4.40
C ALA A 286 4.28 -14.12 -5.74
N SER A 287 5.59 -13.87 -5.76
CA SER A 287 6.31 -13.49 -6.98
C SER A 287 6.44 -14.67 -7.94
N LEU A 288 6.73 -15.85 -7.41
CA LEU A 288 6.76 -17.08 -8.19
C LEU A 288 5.38 -17.40 -8.79
N HIS A 289 4.32 -17.27 -7.99
CA HIS A 289 2.94 -17.43 -8.44
C HIS A 289 2.60 -16.44 -9.56
N ASN A 290 2.88 -15.15 -9.36
CA ASN A 290 2.64 -14.11 -10.36
C ASN A 290 3.43 -14.36 -11.66
N ALA A 291 4.68 -14.83 -11.54
CA ALA A 291 5.52 -15.21 -12.68
C ALA A 291 4.91 -16.39 -13.46
N LYS A 292 4.49 -17.46 -12.78
CA LYS A 292 3.86 -18.64 -13.40
C LYS A 292 2.53 -18.27 -14.07
N LEU A 293 1.71 -17.43 -13.43
CA LEU A 293 0.45 -16.96 -14.01
C LEU A 293 0.69 -16.13 -15.27
N LEU A 294 1.63 -15.17 -15.21
CA LEU A 294 1.98 -14.35 -16.37
C LEU A 294 2.58 -15.18 -17.50
N LEU A 295 3.36 -16.22 -17.18
CA LEU A 295 3.90 -17.15 -18.16
C LEU A 295 2.79 -17.92 -18.88
N LYS A 296 1.79 -18.42 -18.14
CA LYS A 296 0.63 -19.13 -18.70
C LYS A 296 -0.18 -18.21 -19.62
N LEU A 297 -0.54 -17.03 -19.15
CA LEU A 297 -1.33 -16.05 -19.89
C LEU A 297 -0.55 -15.42 -21.06
N GLY A 298 0.77 -15.27 -20.92
CA GLY A 298 1.62 -14.63 -21.91
C GLY A 298 2.03 -15.55 -23.06
N ALA A 299 1.94 -16.87 -22.90
CA ALA A 299 2.16 -17.84 -23.96
C ALA A 299 1.01 -17.90 -24.99
N GLU A 300 -0.18 -17.42 -24.62
CA GLU A 300 -1.33 -17.37 -25.51
C GLU A 300 -1.21 -16.22 -26.52
N LYS A 301 -1.05 -16.52 -27.81
CA LYS A 301 -0.85 -15.53 -28.89
C LYS A 301 -1.93 -14.43 -28.97
N LYS A 302 -3.14 -14.71 -28.46
CA LYS A 302 -4.29 -13.77 -28.49
C LYS A 302 -4.52 -13.05 -27.16
N SER A 303 -3.70 -13.30 -26.15
CA SER A 303 -3.85 -12.68 -24.84
C SER A 303 -3.42 -11.21 -24.87
N ILE A 304 -4.11 -10.37 -24.07
CA ILE A 304 -3.68 -8.99 -23.80
C ILE A 304 -2.33 -8.92 -23.08
N PHE A 305 -1.88 -10.05 -22.54
CA PHE A 305 -0.58 -10.20 -21.87
C PHE A 305 0.45 -10.93 -22.73
N ALA A 306 0.22 -11.07 -24.05
CA ALA A 306 1.12 -11.78 -24.95
C ALA A 306 2.58 -11.32 -24.77
N LEU A 307 3.46 -12.28 -24.48
CA LEU A 307 4.88 -12.04 -24.23
C LEU A 307 5.72 -12.46 -25.44
N LYS A 308 6.89 -11.84 -25.59
CA LYS A 308 7.89 -12.29 -26.57
C LYS A 308 8.46 -13.63 -26.15
N SER A 309 8.88 -14.45 -27.12
CA SER A 309 9.50 -15.76 -26.85
C SER A 309 10.71 -15.68 -25.91
N SER A 310 11.48 -14.59 -25.96
CA SER A 310 12.60 -14.34 -25.04
C SER A 310 12.14 -14.14 -23.59
N GLN A 311 11.03 -13.44 -23.37
CA GLN A 311 10.46 -13.21 -22.03
C GLN A 311 9.83 -14.47 -21.47
N ILE A 312 9.17 -15.26 -22.32
CA ILE A 312 8.64 -16.58 -21.96
C ILE A 312 9.79 -17.50 -21.52
N LYS A 313 10.89 -17.53 -22.28
CA LYS A 313 12.07 -18.31 -21.93
C LYS A 313 12.67 -17.84 -20.59
N MET A 314 12.90 -16.54 -20.45
CA MET A 314 13.43 -15.95 -19.20
C MET A 314 12.56 -16.30 -17.98
N LEU A 315 11.23 -16.15 -18.07
CA LEU A 315 10.33 -16.52 -16.96
C LEU A 315 10.35 -18.02 -16.70
N LYS A 316 10.38 -18.88 -17.73
CA LYS A 316 10.52 -20.33 -17.55
C LYS A 316 11.79 -20.67 -16.79
N ASP A 317 12.92 -20.14 -17.25
CA ASP A 317 14.23 -20.39 -16.64
C ASP A 317 14.25 -19.90 -15.19
N ALA A 318 13.71 -18.69 -14.92
CA ALA A 318 13.66 -18.13 -13.57
C ALA A 318 12.72 -18.90 -12.62
N THR A 319 11.56 -19.35 -13.12
CA THR A 319 10.60 -20.13 -12.29
C THR A 319 10.99 -21.60 -12.12
N ALA A 320 11.84 -22.17 -12.98
CA ALA A 320 12.30 -23.54 -12.87
C ALA A 320 13.35 -23.72 -11.77
N ASN A 321 14.13 -22.67 -11.50
CA ASN A 321 15.19 -22.68 -10.48
C ASN A 321 14.67 -22.31 -9.08
N ALA A 322 13.46 -21.76 -8.99
CA ALA A 322 12.84 -21.38 -7.74
C ALA A 322 12.28 -22.62 -7.02
N SER A 323 12.84 -22.97 -5.84
CA SER A 323 12.22 -23.98 -4.98
C SER A 323 10.93 -23.43 -4.36
N GLU A 324 9.87 -24.23 -4.36
CA GLU A 324 8.63 -23.93 -3.63
C GLU A 324 8.76 -24.34 -2.16
N GLU A 325 9.84 -23.96 -1.48
CA GLU A 325 9.94 -24.23 -0.05
C GLU A 325 8.94 -23.32 0.70
N GLU A 326 8.01 -23.95 1.43
CA GLU A 326 7.07 -23.29 2.33
C GLU A 326 7.84 -22.63 3.48
N HIS A 327 8.32 -21.41 3.28
CA HIS A 327 8.91 -20.64 4.37
C HIS A 327 7.85 -19.83 5.11
N GLY A 328 7.83 -19.97 6.44
CA GLY A 328 6.98 -19.24 7.37
C GLY A 328 7.34 -17.75 7.52
N LEU A 329 7.62 -17.05 6.42
CA LEU A 329 7.79 -15.60 6.44
C LEU A 329 6.49 -14.95 6.93
N PRO A 330 6.56 -13.97 7.85
CA PRO A 330 5.38 -13.26 8.31
C PRO A 330 4.65 -12.61 7.13
N LEU A 331 3.34 -12.87 7.01
CA LEU A 331 2.41 -12.33 6.01
C LEU A 331 2.48 -10.79 5.82
N LEU A 332 3.10 -10.06 6.74
CA LEU A 332 3.29 -8.61 6.62
C LEU A 332 4.26 -8.17 5.51
N PHE A 333 5.18 -9.02 5.06
CA PHE A 333 6.09 -8.71 3.94
C PHE A 333 5.58 -9.22 2.59
N LEU A 334 4.57 -10.08 2.62
CA LEU A 334 3.74 -10.43 1.48
C LEU A 334 2.79 -9.28 1.21
N TYR A 335 3.16 -8.38 0.30
CA TYR A 335 2.14 -7.57 -0.34
C TYR A 335 1.36 -8.49 -1.30
N SER A 336 0.38 -9.16 -0.70
CA SER A 336 -0.70 -9.81 -1.41
C SER A 336 -1.53 -8.72 -2.08
N LEU A 337 -1.81 -8.93 -3.36
CA LEU A 337 -2.93 -8.21 -3.96
C LEU A 337 -4.14 -8.54 -3.11
N ASP A 338 -4.85 -7.52 -2.60
CA ASP A 338 -6.07 -7.62 -1.79
C ASP A 338 -6.48 -9.09 -1.58
N PHE A 339 -6.20 -9.65 -0.39
CA PHE A 339 -6.70 -10.89 0.24
C PHE A 339 -5.59 -11.81 0.76
N ASP A 340 -5.16 -11.60 2.00
CA ASP A 340 -4.45 -12.62 2.81
C ASP A 340 -5.24 -12.95 4.08
N GLY A 341 -5.36 -14.25 4.38
CA GLY A 341 -5.81 -14.83 5.66
C GLY A 341 -5.46 -16.32 5.72
N SER A 342 -4.77 -16.75 6.79
CA SER A 342 -3.86 -17.91 6.80
C SER A 342 -4.44 -19.30 7.12
N THR A 343 -3.55 -20.29 6.93
CA THR A 343 -3.60 -21.75 7.07
C THR A 343 -3.49 -22.29 8.51
N SER A 344 -4.13 -23.44 8.81
CA SER A 344 -3.49 -24.65 9.38
C SER A 344 -4.49 -25.79 9.61
N ALA A 345 -4.07 -27.02 9.31
CA ALA A 345 -4.81 -28.26 9.41
C ALA A 345 -4.41 -29.05 10.67
N ASN A 346 -5.38 -29.37 11.52
CA ASN A 346 -5.42 -30.62 12.28
C ASN A 346 -6.89 -30.98 12.56
N LYS A 347 -7.23 -32.23 12.25
CA LYS A 347 -8.60 -32.77 12.21
C LYS A 347 -8.99 -33.29 13.59
N PRO A 348 -10.04 -32.76 14.28
CA PRO A 348 -10.56 -33.41 15.48
C PRO A 348 -11.63 -34.47 15.13
N PRO A 349 -11.82 -35.47 16.00
CA PRO A 349 -12.67 -36.61 15.76
C PRO A 349 -14.16 -36.27 15.94
N SER A 350 -14.99 -37.08 15.29
CA SER A 350 -16.44 -36.94 15.17
C SER A 350 -17.18 -37.11 16.50
N GLY A 351 -18.00 -36.11 16.85
CA GLY A 351 -19.18 -36.30 17.70
C GLY A 351 -19.29 -35.34 18.87
N GLN A 352 -19.82 -34.14 18.63
CA GLN A 352 -20.66 -33.38 19.57
C GLN A 352 -21.13 -32.04 18.96
N GLY A 353 -22.44 -31.77 19.12
CA GLY A 353 -23.04 -30.44 19.30
C GLY A 353 -22.77 -29.34 18.27
N MET A 354 -23.75 -29.10 17.39
CA MET A 354 -23.83 -27.93 16.51
C MET A 354 -23.54 -26.60 17.23
N ASN A 355 -22.53 -25.87 16.76
CA ASN A 355 -22.43 -24.41 16.89
C ASN A 355 -21.47 -23.83 15.82
N ALA A 356 -21.82 -22.64 15.31
CA ALA A 356 -20.99 -21.70 14.54
C ALA A 356 -20.41 -22.08 13.16
N LEU A 357 -20.50 -23.32 12.68
CA LEU A 357 -19.83 -23.76 11.44
C LEU A 357 -20.66 -23.71 10.13
N SER A 358 -21.80 -23.01 10.08
CA SER A 358 -22.51 -22.70 8.82
C SER A 358 -22.15 -21.32 8.24
N GLN A 359 -21.22 -20.59 8.86
CA GLN A 359 -20.65 -19.33 8.34
C GLN A 359 -19.44 -19.58 7.39
N LEU A 360 -19.38 -20.77 6.80
CA LEU A 360 -18.42 -21.21 5.77
C LEU A 360 -18.50 -20.31 4.52
N ARG A 361 -17.80 -19.19 4.52
CA ARG A 361 -17.55 -18.35 3.34
C ARG A 361 -16.18 -18.68 2.75
N ILE A 362 -16.23 -19.48 1.67
CA ILE A 362 -15.50 -19.37 0.39
C ILE A 362 -14.01 -18.95 0.50
N ARG A 363 -13.13 -19.91 0.22
CA ARG A 363 -11.66 -19.73 0.14
C ARG A 363 -11.26 -18.80 -1.05
N PRO A 364 -10.36 -17.81 -0.87
CA PRO A 364 -10.02 -16.80 -1.89
C PRO A 364 -8.95 -17.21 -2.92
N GLU A 365 -8.19 -18.26 -2.66
CA GLU A 365 -7.12 -18.78 -3.55
C GLU A 365 -7.63 -19.40 -4.86
N HIS A 366 -8.95 -19.56 -4.99
CA HIS A 366 -9.61 -19.90 -6.24
C HIS A 366 -10.23 -18.69 -6.95
N SER A 367 -10.18 -17.47 -6.39
CA SER A 367 -10.97 -16.38 -6.97
C SER A 367 -10.50 -15.97 -8.38
N CYS A 368 -11.43 -15.94 -9.32
CA CYS A 368 -11.11 -15.69 -10.72
C CYS A 368 -10.78 -14.24 -10.99
N PHE A 369 -9.52 -13.96 -11.36
CA PHE A 369 -9.02 -12.62 -11.67
C PHE A 369 -9.88 -11.89 -12.71
N VAL A 370 -10.35 -12.58 -13.75
CA VAL A 370 -11.12 -12.00 -14.86
C VAL A 370 -12.43 -11.36 -14.38
N CYS A 371 -13.09 -11.96 -13.39
CA CYS A 371 -14.33 -11.45 -12.81
C CYS A 371 -14.15 -10.87 -11.39
N SER A 372 -12.90 -10.80 -10.91
CA SER A 372 -12.56 -10.43 -9.53
C SER A 372 -13.35 -11.24 -8.49
N GLY A 373 -13.46 -12.56 -8.69
CA GLY A 373 -14.16 -13.47 -7.79
C GLY A 373 -15.69 -13.39 -7.79
N LYS A 374 -16.31 -12.60 -8.69
CA LYS A 374 -17.78 -12.42 -8.72
C LYS A 374 -18.53 -13.49 -9.52
N GLY A 375 -17.83 -14.28 -10.32
CA GLY A 375 -18.41 -15.24 -11.28
C GLY A 375 -19.12 -14.58 -12.47
N ILE A 376 -19.18 -13.25 -12.53
CA ILE A 376 -19.81 -12.49 -13.60
C ILE A 376 -18.90 -11.36 -14.09
N VAL A 377 -18.91 -11.10 -15.39
CA VAL A 377 -18.16 -10.01 -16.04
C VAL A 377 -19.15 -9.00 -16.60
N SER A 378 -18.99 -7.72 -16.26
CA SER A 378 -19.84 -6.65 -16.75
C SER A 378 -19.69 -6.46 -18.26
N CYS A 379 -20.81 -6.30 -18.97
CA CYS A 379 -20.81 -6.09 -20.41
C CYS A 379 -20.35 -4.67 -20.74
N ARG A 380 -19.18 -4.56 -21.39
CA ARG A 380 -18.58 -3.26 -21.73
C ARG A 380 -19.33 -2.50 -22.83
N SER A 381 -20.16 -3.18 -23.61
CA SER A 381 -20.86 -2.61 -24.76
C SER A 381 -22.21 -1.99 -24.42
N CYS A 382 -22.62 -1.95 -23.15
CA CYS A 382 -23.93 -1.45 -22.76
C CYS A 382 -23.95 -0.81 -21.38
N ALA A 383 -24.95 0.01 -21.12
CA ALA A 383 -25.27 0.49 -19.78
C ALA A 383 -26.32 -0.44 -19.16
N ASN A 384 -25.88 -1.33 -18.26
CA ASN A 384 -26.77 -2.25 -17.52
C ASN A 384 -27.69 -3.10 -18.41
N GLY A 385 -27.17 -3.57 -19.54
CA GLY A 385 -27.89 -4.44 -20.46
C GLY A 385 -28.64 -3.70 -21.56
N VAL A 386 -28.61 -2.36 -21.55
CA VAL A 386 -29.31 -1.55 -22.54
C VAL A 386 -28.32 -0.82 -23.44
N VAL A 387 -28.60 -0.81 -24.73
CA VAL A 387 -27.92 0.02 -25.72
C VAL A 387 -28.94 0.97 -26.33
N ASN A 388 -28.49 2.20 -26.62
CA ASN A 388 -29.32 3.15 -27.35
C ASN A 388 -29.12 2.88 -28.84
N THR A 389 -30.19 2.43 -29.50
CA THR A 389 -30.22 2.23 -30.95
C THR A 389 -31.29 3.11 -31.57
N SER A 390 -31.08 3.57 -32.79
CA SER A 390 -32.13 4.20 -33.58
C SER A 390 -33.12 3.17 -34.10
N VAL A 391 -34.40 3.35 -33.80
CA VAL A 391 -35.50 2.62 -34.46
C VAL A 391 -36.33 3.59 -35.27
N LEU A 392 -36.78 3.14 -36.44
CA LEU A 392 -37.68 3.91 -37.29
C LEU A 392 -39.09 3.83 -36.69
N LYS A 393 -39.60 4.95 -36.19
CA LYS A 393 -40.98 5.08 -35.73
C LYS A 393 -41.80 5.77 -36.81
N GLN A 394 -42.91 5.16 -37.21
CA GLN A 394 -43.86 5.81 -38.11
C GLN A 394 -44.54 6.97 -37.38
N ILE A 395 -44.42 8.18 -37.92
CA ILE A 395 -45.04 9.41 -37.39
C ILE A 395 -46.24 9.87 -38.21
N GLY A 396 -46.41 9.30 -39.41
CA GLY A 396 -47.54 9.63 -40.26
C GLY A 396 -47.58 8.77 -41.51
N VAL A 397 -48.48 9.11 -42.42
CA VAL A 397 -48.58 8.57 -43.77
C VAL A 397 -48.63 9.76 -44.71
N ASP A 398 -47.81 9.74 -45.77
CA ASP A 398 -47.85 10.77 -46.79
C ASP A 398 -49.21 10.72 -47.51
N PRO A 399 -50.04 11.78 -47.45
CA PRO A 399 -51.39 11.77 -48.00
C PRO A 399 -51.42 11.64 -49.53
N ARG A 400 -50.31 11.91 -50.23
CA ARG A 400 -50.24 11.80 -51.70
C ARG A 400 -49.88 10.40 -52.17
N THR A 401 -48.99 9.72 -51.43
CA THR A 401 -48.41 8.45 -51.85
C THR A 401 -48.91 7.24 -51.06
N GLY A 402 -49.57 7.48 -49.92
CA GLY A 402 -49.97 6.43 -48.99
C GLY A 402 -48.80 5.75 -48.27
N ARG A 403 -47.56 6.22 -48.46
CA ARG A 403 -46.36 5.63 -47.85
C ARG A 403 -46.18 6.09 -46.40
N PRO A 404 -45.71 5.24 -45.49
CA PRO A 404 -45.44 5.62 -44.11
C PRO A 404 -44.27 6.62 -44.06
N ILE A 405 -44.45 7.71 -43.31
CA ILE A 405 -43.37 8.64 -42.96
C ILE A 405 -42.76 8.15 -41.65
N THR A 406 -41.49 7.71 -41.71
CA THR A 406 -40.76 7.21 -40.55
C THR A 406 -39.67 8.18 -40.12
N VAL A 407 -39.50 8.38 -38.82
CA VAL A 407 -38.37 9.13 -38.24
C VAL A 407 -37.53 8.21 -37.38
N SER A 408 -36.21 8.41 -37.39
CA SER A 408 -35.28 7.73 -36.50
C SER A 408 -35.42 8.29 -35.09
N VAL A 409 -35.91 7.48 -34.15
CA VAL A 409 -36.02 7.85 -32.74
C VAL A 409 -35.05 6.99 -31.93
N PRO A 410 -34.28 7.56 -30.98
CA PRO A 410 -33.49 6.75 -30.06
C PRO A 410 -34.43 5.88 -29.22
N ALA A 411 -34.20 4.57 -29.23
CA ALA A 411 -34.85 3.63 -28.34
C ALA A 411 -33.81 2.81 -27.58
N ALA A 412 -34.13 2.57 -26.32
CA ALA A 412 -33.44 1.61 -25.48
C ALA A 412 -33.77 0.19 -25.97
N THR A 413 -32.79 -0.50 -26.54
CA THR A 413 -32.92 -1.91 -26.91
C THR A 413 -32.01 -2.77 -26.06
N ALA A 414 -32.39 -4.04 -25.90
CA ALA A 414 -31.57 -5.00 -25.17
C ALA A 414 -30.22 -5.20 -25.89
N CYS A 415 -29.13 -5.10 -25.14
CA CYS A 415 -27.78 -5.31 -25.64
C CYS A 415 -27.65 -6.73 -26.22
N GLY A 416 -27.36 -6.84 -27.51
CA GLY A 416 -27.21 -8.11 -28.22
C GLY A 416 -26.25 -9.08 -27.52
N PRO A 417 -25.01 -8.66 -27.19
CA PRO A 417 -24.07 -9.47 -26.44
C PRO A 417 -24.67 -10.05 -25.15
N CYS A 418 -25.01 -9.23 -24.16
CA CYS A 418 -25.47 -9.72 -22.84
C CYS A 418 -26.97 -10.04 -22.76
N ARG A 419 -27.69 -9.95 -23.88
CA ARG A 419 -29.14 -10.17 -23.99
C ARG A 419 -29.94 -9.42 -22.93
N GLY A 420 -29.62 -8.16 -22.69
CA GLY A 420 -30.34 -7.33 -21.71
C GLY A 420 -29.88 -7.45 -20.25
N LYS A 421 -28.96 -8.35 -19.90
CA LYS A 421 -28.59 -8.61 -18.49
C LYS A 421 -27.57 -7.63 -17.91
N GLY A 422 -26.77 -7.00 -18.76
CA GLY A 422 -25.67 -6.10 -18.35
C GLY A 422 -24.40 -6.82 -17.89
N PHE A 423 -24.43 -8.14 -17.80
CA PHE A 423 -23.28 -8.98 -17.44
C PHE A 423 -23.39 -10.36 -18.08
N PHE A 424 -22.29 -11.09 -18.08
CA PHE A 424 -22.20 -12.48 -18.51
C PHE A 424 -21.61 -13.32 -17.40
N LYS A 425 -21.91 -14.63 -17.38
CA LYS A 425 -21.14 -15.56 -16.56
C LYS A 425 -19.68 -15.55 -17.04
N CYS A 426 -18.75 -15.50 -16.09
CA CYS A 426 -17.33 -15.60 -16.41
C CYS A 426 -17.06 -17.01 -16.94
N THR A 427 -16.39 -17.11 -18.10
CA THR A 427 -16.08 -18.39 -18.74
C THR A 427 -14.82 -19.06 -18.19
N PHE A 428 -14.08 -18.36 -17.32
CA PHE A 428 -12.79 -18.80 -16.79
C PHE A 428 -12.89 -19.35 -15.37
N CYS A 429 -14.11 -19.49 -14.83
CA CYS A 429 -14.33 -19.93 -13.46
C CYS A 429 -15.76 -20.46 -13.26
N ASP A 430 -15.97 -21.27 -12.23
CA ASP A 430 -17.29 -21.62 -11.74
C ASP A 430 -17.65 -20.75 -10.53
N GLY A 431 -18.69 -19.92 -10.67
CA GLY A 431 -19.18 -19.09 -9.56
C GLY A 431 -18.17 -18.05 -9.02
N GLY A 432 -17.11 -17.74 -9.77
CA GLY A 432 -16.02 -16.87 -9.32
C GLY A 432 -14.81 -17.63 -8.81
N GLN A 433 -14.80 -18.96 -8.88
CA GLN A 433 -13.72 -19.84 -8.47
C GLN A 433 -13.08 -20.60 -9.64
N ILE A 434 -11.75 -20.64 -9.75
CA ILE A 434 -10.96 -21.33 -10.77
C ILE A 434 -10.66 -22.75 -10.34
#